data_AF-A0A938VA38-F1
#
_entry.id   AF-A0A938VA38-F1
#
_cell.length_a   1.000
_cell.length_b   1.000
_cell.length_c   1.000
_cell.angle_alpha   90.00
_cell.angle_beta   90.00
_cell.angle_gamma   90.00
#
_symmetry.space_group_name_H-M   'P 1'
#
loop_
_entity.id
_entity.type
_entity.pdbx_description
1 polymer ?
#
loop_
_entity_poly.entity_id
_entity_poly.type
_entity_poly.pdbx_seq_one_letter_code
_entity_poly.pdbx_strand_id
1 'polypeptide(L)'
;MQDGGSQVSSTSREAPRRRLAVLNQRAQIELAIERLTRFATFERIYAGQLNEIGERLLRASTFTAYCDCRALGVGKRADQIIAARGAATPTAGRNRELEPA
;
A
#
# COMPACT_ATOMS: atom_id res chain seq x y z
N MET A 1 65.07 -10.06 1.88
CA MET A 1 64.53 -9.15 0.85
C MET A 1 63.13 -9.67 0.52
N GLN A 2 62.12 -9.20 1.27
CA GLN A 2 61.11 -8.19 0.85
C GLN A 2 60.42 -8.61 -0.45
N ASP A 3 59.20 -9.17 -0.37
CA ASP A 3 57.89 -8.52 -0.19
C ASP A 3 57.29 -8.03 -1.50
N GLY A 4 56.04 -8.42 -1.76
CA GLY A 4 55.32 -7.94 -2.94
C GLY A 4 53.93 -8.54 -3.20
N GLY A 5 53.28 -9.15 -2.20
CA GLY A 5 51.86 -9.50 -2.29
C GLY A 5 51.01 -8.33 -1.82
N SER A 6 50.73 -7.35 -2.70
CA SER A 6 49.82 -6.25 -2.36
C SER A 6 48.40 -6.59 -2.82
N GLN A 7 47.60 -6.99 -1.83
CA GLN A 7 46.17 -7.25 -1.92
C GLN A 7 45.42 -6.05 -2.50
N VAL A 8 44.57 -6.32 -3.48
CA VAL A 8 43.61 -5.35 -4.01
C VAL A 8 42.48 -5.19 -2.99
N SER A 9 42.56 -4.14 -2.17
CA SER A 9 41.51 -3.75 -1.21
C SER A 9 40.24 -3.31 -1.93
N SER A 10 39.23 -4.17 -1.96
CA SER A 10 37.97 -4.03 -2.71
C SER A 10 36.74 -3.72 -1.84
N THR A 11 36.85 -2.86 -0.82
CA THR A 11 35.75 -2.68 0.18
C THR A 11 35.12 -1.28 0.28
N SER A 12 35.14 -0.43 -0.76
CA SER A 12 34.71 0.98 -0.58
C SER A 12 33.58 1.52 -1.48
N ARG A 13 33.06 0.75 -2.46
CA ARG A 13 31.99 1.23 -3.38
C ARG A 13 30.59 0.63 -3.17
N GLU A 14 30.43 -0.39 -2.33
CA GLU A 14 29.12 -1.04 -2.10
C GLU A 14 28.25 -0.33 -1.05
N ALA A 15 28.85 0.30 -0.04
CA ALA A 15 28.11 0.92 1.06
C ALA A 15 27.14 2.04 0.61
N PRO A 16 27.51 2.94 -0.34
CA PRO A 16 26.59 3.98 -0.82
C PRO A 16 25.42 3.40 -1.62
N ARG A 17 25.67 2.37 -2.45
CA ARG A 17 24.64 1.74 -3.30
C ARG A 17 23.57 1.03 -2.47
N ARG A 18 23.98 0.32 -1.41
CA ARG A 18 23.04 -0.33 -0.50
C ARG A 18 22.15 0.69 0.24
N ARG A 19 22.70 1.83 0.68
CA ARG A 19 21.91 2.88 1.34
C ARG A 19 20.84 3.48 0.41
N LEU A 20 21.19 3.77 -0.84
CA LEU A 20 20.25 4.31 -1.84
C LEU A 20 19.12 3.31 -2.16
N ALA A 21 19.46 2.02 -2.30
CA ALA A 21 18.46 0.97 -2.52
C ALA A 21 17.47 0.86 -1.34
N VAL A 22 17.96 0.94 -0.11
CA VAL A 22 17.11 0.91 1.11
C VAL A 22 16.20 2.14 1.19
N LEU A 23 16.71 3.35 0.89
CA LEU A 23 15.89 4.57 0.87
C LEU A 23 14.79 4.49 -0.18
N ASN A 24 15.10 3.95 -1.37
CA ASN A 24 14.13 3.75 -2.43
C ASN A 24 13.05 2.73 -2.02
N GLN A 25 13.45 1.61 -1.41
CA GLN A 25 12.51 0.62 -0.90
C GLN A 25 11.59 1.20 0.17
N ARG A 26 12.12 2.02 1.08
CA ARG A 26 11.31 2.68 2.12
C ARG A 26 10.27 3.63 1.51
N ALA A 27 10.66 4.46 0.55
CA ALA A 27 9.74 5.35 -0.13
C ALA A 27 8.63 4.58 -0.89
N GLN A 28 8.98 3.46 -1.52
CA GLN A 28 8.01 2.58 -2.18
C GLN A 28 7.01 1.97 -1.19
N ILE A 29 7.49 1.52 -0.02
CA ILE A 29 6.64 1.02 1.06
C ILE A 29 5.68 2.10 1.56
N GLU A 30 6.20 3.31 1.83
CA GLU A 30 5.39 4.43 2.32
C GLU A 30 4.30 4.80 1.30
N LEU A 31 4.65 4.91 0.02
CA LEU A 31 3.70 5.19 -1.05
C LEU A 31 2.64 4.09 -1.21
N ALA A 32 3.03 2.82 -1.18
CA ALA A 32 2.10 1.70 -1.31
C ALA A 32 1.08 1.69 -0.15
N ILE A 33 1.54 1.92 1.08
CA ILE A 33 0.68 2.00 2.26
C ILE A 33 -0.24 3.22 2.21
N GLU A 34 0.25 4.38 1.78
CA GLU A 34 -0.57 5.58 1.62
C GLU A 34 -1.69 5.34 0.61
N ARG A 35 -1.37 4.77 -0.56
CA ARG A 35 -2.36 4.45 -1.60
C ARG A 35 -3.41 3.46 -1.09
N LEU A 36 -3.00 2.39 -0.43
CA LEU A 36 -3.93 1.41 0.14
C LEU A 36 -4.86 2.04 1.18
N THR A 37 -4.31 2.85 2.08
CA THR A 37 -5.08 3.55 3.12
C THR A 37 -6.10 4.51 2.50
N ARG A 38 -5.70 5.26 1.47
CA ARG A 38 -6.57 6.19 0.75
C ARG A 38 -7.74 5.46 0.08
N PHE A 39 -7.48 4.38 -0.65
CA PHE A 39 -8.55 3.64 -1.32
C PHE A 39 -9.48 2.94 -0.33
N ALA A 40 -8.96 2.34 0.75
CA ALA A 40 -9.78 1.76 1.81
C ALA A 40 -10.68 2.83 2.48
N THR A 41 -10.17 4.06 2.61
CA THR A 41 -10.95 5.20 3.10
C THR A 41 -12.04 5.61 2.12
N PHE A 42 -11.74 5.66 0.82
CA PHE A 42 -12.74 5.97 -0.21
C PHE A 42 -13.84 4.91 -0.29
N GLU A 43 -13.50 3.63 -0.18
CA GLU A 43 -14.50 2.56 -0.13
C GLU A 43 -15.42 2.75 1.08
N ARG A 44 -14.90 3.20 2.21
CA ARG A 44 -15.71 3.45 3.40
C ARG A 44 -16.64 4.67 3.26
N ILE A 45 -16.14 5.77 2.69
CA ILE A 45 -16.86 7.05 2.66
C ILE A 45 -17.83 7.14 1.46
N TYR A 46 -17.41 6.64 0.30
CA TYR A 46 -18.09 6.86 -0.98
C TYR A 46 -18.71 5.61 -1.59
N ALA A 47 -18.59 4.43 -0.96
CA ALA A 47 -19.36 3.27 -1.42
C ALA A 47 -20.86 3.58 -1.39
N GLY A 48 -21.57 3.20 -2.46
CA GLY A 48 -22.97 3.54 -2.67
C GLY A 48 -23.24 4.94 -3.22
N GLN A 49 -22.25 5.85 -3.26
CA GLN A 49 -22.35 7.11 -4.01
C GLN A 49 -21.79 6.99 -5.43
N LEU A 50 -20.96 5.98 -5.66
CA LEU A 50 -20.43 5.66 -6.97
C LEU A 50 -21.42 4.80 -7.75
N ASN A 51 -21.45 4.98 -9.07
CA ASN A 51 -22.09 4.00 -9.94
C ASN A 51 -21.30 2.68 -9.96
N GLU A 52 -21.88 1.64 -10.56
CA GLU A 52 -21.29 0.30 -10.59
C GLU A 52 -19.87 0.26 -11.19
N ILE A 53 -19.58 1.13 -12.17
CA ILE A 53 -18.25 1.22 -12.79
C ILE A 53 -17.25 1.83 -11.80
N GLY A 54 -17.63 2.91 -11.13
CA GLY A 54 -16.81 3.57 -10.12
C GLY A 54 -16.50 2.63 -8.94
N GLU A 55 -17.49 1.87 -8.46
CA GLU A 55 -17.27 0.88 -7.41
C GLU A 55 -16.30 -0.23 -7.85
N ARG A 56 -16.44 -0.75 -9.07
CA ARG A 56 -15.52 -1.75 -9.62
C ARG A 56 -14.09 -1.22 -9.73
N LEU A 57 -13.93 0.00 -10.22
CA LEU A 57 -12.62 0.66 -10.32
C LEU A 57 -11.98 0.87 -8.94
N LEU A 58 -12.76 1.27 -7.95
CA LEU A 58 -12.27 1.48 -6.60
C LEU A 58 -11.83 0.16 -5.94
N ARG A 59 -12.61 -0.92 -6.08
CA ARG A 59 -12.23 -2.25 -5.60
C ARG A 59 -10.96 -2.77 -6.27
N ALA A 60 -10.86 -2.63 -7.59
CA ALA A 60 -9.67 -3.04 -8.35
C ALA A 60 -8.44 -2.25 -7.91
N SER A 61 -8.57 -0.93 -7.72
CA SER A 61 -7.48 -0.06 -7.25
C SER A 61 -7.02 -0.43 -5.83
N THR A 62 -7.96 -0.73 -4.94
CA THR A 62 -7.67 -1.22 -3.58
C THR A 62 -6.93 -2.55 -3.62
N PHE A 63 -7.39 -3.49 -4.46
CA PHE A 63 -6.76 -4.79 -4.62
C PHE A 63 -5.32 -4.69 -5.15
N THR A 64 -5.08 -3.86 -6.17
CA THR A 64 -3.73 -3.64 -6.70
C THR A 64 -2.81 -3.04 -5.65
N ALA A 65 -3.25 -2.01 -4.92
CA ALA A 65 -2.44 -1.41 -3.85
C ALA A 65 -2.14 -2.41 -2.71
N TYR A 66 -3.07 -3.32 -2.42
CA TYR A 66 -2.86 -4.41 -1.46
C TYR A 66 -1.80 -5.41 -1.94
N CYS A 67 -1.85 -5.81 -3.21
CA CYS A 67 -0.84 -6.66 -3.83
C CYS A 67 0.55 -6.02 -3.83
N ASP A 68 0.65 -4.71 -4.13
CA ASP A 68 1.91 -3.95 -4.04
C ASP A 68 2.49 -4.01 -2.63
N CYS A 69 1.66 -3.80 -1.61
CA CYS A 69 2.08 -3.91 -0.20
C CYS A 69 2.60 -5.32 0.15
N ARG A 70 1.96 -6.38 -0.37
CA ARG A 70 2.45 -7.76 -0.15
C ARG A 70 3.77 -8.01 -0.86
N ALA A 71 3.91 -7.56 -2.10
CA ALA A 71 5.15 -7.70 -2.88
C ALA A 71 6.34 -6.98 -2.21
N LEU A 72 6.08 -5.85 -1.54
CA LEU A 72 7.08 -5.10 -0.77
C LEU A 72 7.34 -5.65 0.64
N GLY A 73 6.71 -6.78 1.03
CA GLY A 73 6.95 -7.44 2.31
C GLY A 73 6.19 -6.86 3.51
N VAL A 74 5.24 -5.95 3.30
CA VAL A 74 4.44 -5.31 4.36
C VAL A 74 3.00 -5.83 4.44
N GLY A 75 2.79 -7.10 4.05
CA GLY A 75 1.46 -7.74 3.99
C GLY A 75 0.66 -7.66 5.29
N LYS A 76 1.28 -7.90 6.46
CA LYS A 76 0.59 -7.80 7.76
C LYS A 76 -0.01 -6.42 8.02
N ARG A 77 0.68 -5.35 7.61
CA ARG A 77 0.19 -3.98 7.74
C ARG A 77 -0.94 -3.72 6.75
N ALA A 78 -0.84 -4.27 5.54
CA ALA A 78 -1.90 -4.20 4.54
C ALA A 78 -3.19 -4.90 5.03
N ASP A 79 -3.06 -6.08 5.66
CA ASP A 79 -4.18 -6.81 6.25
C ASP A 79 -4.89 -5.99 7.34
N GLN A 80 -4.12 -5.31 8.20
CA GLN A 80 -4.67 -4.41 9.23
C GLN A 80 -5.48 -3.26 8.62
N ILE A 81 -4.98 -2.64 7.54
CA ILE A 81 -5.68 -1.55 6.84
C ILE A 81 -7.01 -2.04 6.26
N ILE A 82 -7.01 -3.21 5.61
CA ILE A 82 -8.24 -3.80 5.02
C ILE A 82 -9.22 -4.22 6.12
N ALA A 83 -8.74 -4.80 7.22
CA ALA A 83 -9.61 -5.17 8.34
C ALA A 83 -10.30 -3.95 8.99
N ALA A 84 -9.56 -2.83 9.14
CA ALA A 84 -10.10 -1.59 9.68
C ALA A 84 -11.20 -0.97 8.81
N ARG A 85 -11.21 -1.24 7.49
CA ARG A 85 -12.28 -0.79 6.57
C ARG A 85 -13.66 -1.30 7.00
N GLY A 86 -13.75 -2.56 7.46
CA GLY A 86 -15.02 -3.20 7.83
C GLY A 86 -15.48 -2.93 9.27
N ALA A 87 -14.60 -2.39 10.11
CA ALA A 87 -14.89 -2.16 11.54
C ALA A 87 -15.63 -0.83 11.81
N ALA A 88 -15.71 0.07 10.83
CA ALA A 88 -16.46 1.32 10.98
C ALA A 88 -17.95 1.06 10.68
N THR A 89 -18.78 1.28 11.70
CA THR A 89 -20.25 1.21 11.65
C THR A 89 -20.78 1.93 10.41
N PRO A 90 -21.68 1.32 9.62
CA PRO A 90 -22.33 2.03 8.53
C PRO A 90 -23.03 3.25 9.13
N THR A 91 -22.66 4.45 8.70
CA THR A 91 -23.39 5.68 9.02
C THR A 91 -24.83 5.45 8.62
N ALA A 92 -25.73 5.45 9.60
CA ALA A 92 -27.15 5.23 9.40
C ALA A 92 -27.69 6.26 8.41
N GLY A 93 -27.85 5.81 7.17
CA GLY A 93 -28.37 6.59 6.05
C GLY A 93 -29.11 5.68 5.07
N ARG A 94 -29.79 4.65 5.56
CA ARG A 94 -30.82 3.94 4.78
C ARG A 94 -32.16 4.59 5.10
N ASN A 95 -32.45 5.73 4.49
CA ASN A 95 -33.83 6.11 4.29
C ASN A 95 -34.38 5.17 3.22
N ARG A 96 -35.21 4.21 3.66
CA ARG A 96 -36.17 3.53 2.80
C ARG A 96 -37.11 4.61 2.26
N GLU A 97 -36.94 4.99 1.00
CA GLU A 97 -38.05 5.56 0.25
C GLU A 97 -39.05 4.42 0.02
N LEU A 98 -40.11 4.43 0.84
CA LEU A 98 -41.33 3.70 0.60
C LEU A 98 -42.08 4.47 -0.50
N GLU A 99 -41.98 4.00 -1.74
CA GLU A 99 -42.88 4.40 -2.84
C GLU A 99 -44.33 4.01 -2.48
N PRO A 100 -45.31 4.90 -2.58
CA PRO A 100 -46.72 4.53 -2.52
C PRO A 100 -47.21 4.03 -3.89
N ALA A 101 -48.02 2.98 -3.88
CA ALA A 101 -48.90 2.61 -4.99
C ALA A 101 -50.34 2.97 -4.64
#